data_AF-A0A7J5AX24-F1
#
_entry.id   AF-A0A7J5AX24-F1
#
_cell.length_a   1.000
_cell.length_b   1.000
_cell.length_c   1.000
_cell.angle_alpha   90.00
_cell.angle_beta   90.00
_cell.angle_gamma   90.00
#
_symmetry.space_group_name_H-M   'P 1'
#
loop_
_entity.id
_entity.type
_entity.pdbx_description
1 polymer ?
#
loop_
_entity_poly.entity_id
_entity_poly.type
_entity_poly.pdbx_seq_one_letter_code
_entity_poly.pdbx_strand_id
1 'polypeptide(L)'
;MTEIQRLDTAAAASALAAVPGAARGFLGVDPVTQNHALLVRELTRLGAQVFRTGDTLLGYLPNEEQPRQAYVASTSPDPEPLRGFLDFLGNYQRCTSFVALVPADSPPVLALHDCGFTRVGTLREHRYQSGAYQDVSVYFVRGEDTCRS
;
A
#
# COMPACT_ATOMS: atom_id res chain seq x y z
N MET A 1 -1.44 16.21 -14.16
CA MET A 1 -1.06 14.81 -13.90
C MET A 1 0.14 14.85 -12.98
N THR A 2 -0.02 14.41 -11.72
CA THR A 2 1.07 14.46 -10.74
C THR A 2 2.09 13.37 -11.07
N GLU A 3 3.37 13.69 -11.05
CA GLU A 3 4.44 12.76 -11.39
C GLU A 3 4.51 11.60 -10.38
N ILE A 4 4.57 10.36 -10.89
CA ILE A 4 4.75 9.14 -10.09
C ILE A 4 6.22 8.76 -10.19
N GLN A 5 6.95 8.91 -9.09
CA GLN A 5 8.38 8.58 -9.03
C GLN A 5 8.59 7.29 -8.25
N ARG A 6 9.26 6.31 -8.86
CA ARG A 6 9.72 5.13 -8.11
C ARG A 6 10.94 5.50 -7.26
N LEU A 7 10.91 5.14 -5.99
CA LEU A 7 12.04 5.27 -5.08
C LEU A 7 12.90 3.99 -5.11
N ASP A 8 14.22 4.16 -4.95
CA ASP A 8 15.06 3.02 -4.56
C ASP A 8 14.72 2.59 -3.12
N THR A 9 15.15 1.39 -2.74
CA THR A 9 14.77 0.79 -1.45
C THR A 9 15.25 1.61 -0.24
N ALA A 10 16.41 2.25 -0.32
CA ALA A 10 16.94 3.06 0.78
C ALA A 10 16.15 4.36 0.91
N ALA A 11 15.90 5.06 -0.19
CA ALA A 11 15.05 6.24 -0.23
C ALA A 11 13.62 5.92 0.24
N ALA A 12 13.07 4.77 -0.15
CA ALA A 12 11.77 4.28 0.31
C ALA A 12 11.73 4.07 1.83
N ALA A 13 12.73 3.38 2.39
CA ALA A 13 12.82 3.15 3.83
C ALA A 13 12.94 4.48 4.61
N SER A 14 13.76 5.42 4.13
CA SER A 14 13.86 6.76 4.71
C SER A 14 12.54 7.53 4.65
N ALA A 15 11.84 7.47 3.52
CA ALA A 15 10.56 8.13 3.33
C ALA A 15 9.48 7.57 4.26
N LEU A 16 9.37 6.25 4.36
CA LEU A 16 8.41 5.59 5.25
C LEU A 16 8.67 5.88 6.72
N ALA A 17 9.96 5.94 7.12
CA ALA A 17 10.36 6.30 8.49
C ALA A 17 10.02 7.77 8.84
N ALA A 18 9.91 8.66 7.84
CA ALA A 18 9.55 10.06 8.05
C ALA A 18 8.04 10.28 8.24
N VAL A 19 7.19 9.31 7.88
CA VAL A 19 5.72 9.36 8.05
C VAL A 19 5.18 8.18 8.89
N PRO A 20 5.70 7.96 10.11
CA PRO A 20 5.48 6.73 10.87
C PRO A 20 4.01 6.48 11.25
N GLY A 21 3.20 7.52 11.42
CA GLY A 21 1.77 7.37 11.72
C GLY A 21 1.01 6.74 10.56
N ALA A 22 1.25 7.23 9.34
CA ALA A 22 0.54 6.81 8.14
C ALA A 22 1.14 5.56 7.47
N ALA A 23 2.44 5.30 7.65
CA ALA A 23 3.14 4.16 7.05
C ALA A 23 3.09 2.86 7.90
N ARG A 24 2.37 2.87 9.02
CA ARG A 24 2.20 1.70 9.88
C ARG A 24 1.40 0.61 9.14
N GLY A 25 2.07 -0.50 8.81
CA GLY A 25 1.47 -1.66 8.15
C GLY A 25 1.54 -1.56 6.62
N PHE A 26 2.29 -0.60 6.11
CA PHE A 26 2.47 -0.35 4.70
C PHE A 26 3.10 -1.59 4.03
N LEU A 27 2.33 -2.33 3.23
CA LEU A 27 2.74 -3.63 2.66
C LEU A 27 3.27 -4.61 3.72
N GLY A 28 2.73 -4.56 4.94
CA GLY A 28 3.14 -5.43 6.06
C GLY A 28 4.40 -5.00 6.81
N VAL A 29 5.02 -3.87 6.47
CA VAL A 29 6.16 -3.31 7.23
C VAL A 29 5.70 -2.36 8.33
N ASP A 30 6.55 -2.13 9.34
CA ASP A 30 6.27 -1.20 10.43
C ASP A 30 7.47 -0.27 10.68
N PRO A 31 7.47 0.95 10.10
CA PRO A 31 8.57 1.90 10.22
C PRO A 31 8.82 2.45 11.62
N VAL A 32 7.93 2.19 12.60
CA VAL A 32 8.15 2.60 13.99
C VAL A 32 8.99 1.58 14.74
N THR A 33 8.78 0.30 14.47
CA THR A 33 9.48 -0.79 15.17
C THR A 33 10.71 -1.29 14.43
N GLN A 34 10.76 -1.09 13.11
CA GLN A 34 11.88 -1.49 12.28
C GLN A 34 12.83 -0.32 12.08
N ASN A 35 14.11 -0.53 12.40
CA ASN A 35 15.14 0.43 12.02
C ASN A 35 15.33 0.45 10.49
N HIS A 36 16.02 1.47 9.99
CA HIS A 36 16.21 1.66 8.55
C HIS A 36 16.78 0.43 7.82
N ALA A 37 17.79 -0.23 8.39
CA ALA A 37 18.39 -1.42 7.78
C ALA A 37 17.41 -2.60 7.70
N LEU A 38 16.56 -2.78 8.72
CA LEU A 38 15.50 -3.78 8.72
C LEU A 38 14.41 -3.44 7.69
N LEU A 39 14.02 -2.17 7.56
CA LEU A 39 13.06 -1.73 6.53
C LEU A 39 13.58 -2.02 5.12
N VAL A 40 14.84 -1.67 4.83
CA VAL A 40 15.46 -1.95 3.53
C VAL A 40 15.49 -3.45 3.23
N ARG A 41 15.86 -4.25 4.24
CA ARG A 41 15.91 -5.71 4.12
C ARG A 41 14.53 -6.30 3.84
N GLU A 42 13.50 -5.88 4.56
CA GLU A 42 12.15 -6.41 4.38
C GLU A 42 11.53 -5.99 3.05
N LEU A 43 11.67 -4.72 2.65
CA LEU A 43 11.20 -4.25 1.35
C LEU A 43 11.86 -5.03 0.20
N THR A 44 13.17 -5.30 0.31
CA THR A 44 13.91 -6.10 -0.67
C THR A 44 13.43 -7.55 -0.67
N ARG A 45 13.29 -8.17 0.50
CA ARG A 45 12.85 -9.57 0.64
C ARG A 45 11.46 -9.80 0.06
N LEU A 46 10.56 -8.85 0.27
CA LEU A 46 9.20 -8.89 -0.29
C LEU A 46 9.17 -8.58 -1.79
N GLY A 47 10.21 -7.95 -2.35
CA GLY A 47 10.13 -7.39 -3.70
C GLY A 47 9.17 -6.19 -3.78
N ALA A 48 8.94 -5.51 -2.65
CA ALA A 48 8.07 -4.37 -2.55
C ALA A 48 8.68 -3.15 -3.26
N GLN A 49 7.85 -2.41 -3.97
CA GLN A 49 8.22 -1.16 -4.63
C GLN A 49 7.45 -0.01 -4.01
N VAL A 50 8.13 1.10 -3.77
CA VAL A 50 7.53 2.30 -3.20
C VAL A 50 7.66 3.43 -4.20
N PHE A 51 6.56 4.14 -4.39
CA PHE A 51 6.43 5.27 -5.28
C PHE A 51 6.06 6.50 -4.46
N ARG A 52 6.42 7.67 -4.99
CA ARG A 52 6.09 8.98 -4.42
C ARG A 52 5.30 9.80 -5.43
N THR A 53 4.27 10.47 -4.94
CA THR A 53 3.45 11.44 -5.67
C THR A 53 3.13 12.60 -4.73
N GLY A 54 3.83 13.73 -4.91
CA GLY A 54 3.86 14.79 -3.90
C GLY A 54 4.40 14.25 -2.57
N ASP A 55 3.65 14.45 -1.48
CA ASP A 55 3.97 13.91 -0.15
C ASP A 55 3.42 12.50 0.10
N THR A 56 2.64 11.96 -0.83
CA THR A 56 2.02 10.63 -0.67
C THR A 56 3.00 9.54 -1.08
N LEU A 57 3.11 8.51 -0.24
CA LEU A 57 3.81 7.27 -0.56
C LEU A 57 2.81 6.20 -0.95
N LEU A 58 3.12 5.50 -2.04
CA LEU A 58 2.29 4.47 -2.66
C LEU A 58 3.08 3.18 -2.76
N GLY A 59 2.48 2.07 -2.34
CA GLY A 59 3.14 0.78 -2.25
C GLY A 59 2.61 -0.18 -3.31
N TYR A 60 3.52 -0.94 -3.91
CA TYR A 60 3.20 -2.06 -4.79
C TYR A 60 3.97 -3.30 -4.37
N LEU A 61 3.26 -4.41 -4.28
CA LEU A 61 3.83 -5.74 -4.06
C LEU A 61 3.09 -6.73 -4.97
N PRO A 62 3.78 -7.41 -5.91
CA PRO A 62 3.13 -8.40 -6.76
C PRO A 62 2.61 -9.58 -5.93
N ASN A 63 1.46 -10.16 -6.32
CA ASN A 63 1.04 -11.44 -5.80
C ASN A 63 1.67 -12.57 -6.63
N GLU A 64 2.59 -13.34 -6.03
CA GLU A 64 3.31 -14.43 -6.71
C GLU A 64 2.37 -15.54 -7.19
N GLU A 65 1.27 -15.79 -6.46
CA GLU A 65 0.27 -16.81 -6.79
C GLU A 65 -0.73 -16.32 -7.85
N GLN A 66 -0.86 -15.00 -8.04
CA GLN A 66 -1.77 -14.38 -8.99
C GLN A 66 -1.08 -13.21 -9.69
N PRO A 67 -0.37 -13.45 -10.81
CA PRO A 67 0.52 -12.45 -11.43
C PRO A 67 -0.14 -11.14 -11.89
N ARG A 68 -1.48 -11.12 -12.04
CA ARG A 68 -2.24 -9.91 -12.39
C ARG A 68 -2.89 -9.22 -11.19
N GLN A 69 -2.65 -9.71 -9.98
CA GLN A 69 -3.08 -9.11 -8.73
C GLN A 69 -1.89 -8.46 -8.04
N ALA A 70 -2.11 -7.28 -7.45
CA ALA A 70 -1.11 -6.59 -6.65
C ALA A 70 -1.67 -6.23 -5.28
N TYR A 71 -0.81 -6.32 -4.27
CA TYR A 71 -1.05 -5.65 -3.01
C TYR A 71 -0.64 -4.19 -3.14
N VAL A 72 -1.52 -3.30 -2.69
CA VAL A 72 -1.31 -1.85 -2.74
C VAL A 72 -1.41 -1.23 -1.35
N ALA A 73 -0.70 -0.12 -1.15
CA ALA A 73 -0.75 0.67 0.07
C ALA A 73 -0.68 2.16 -0.26
N SER A 74 -1.24 3.00 0.61
CA SER A 74 -1.16 4.46 0.55
C SER A 74 -0.94 5.01 1.95
N THR A 75 -0.21 6.11 2.07
CA THR A 75 -0.08 6.88 3.32
C THR A 75 -1.08 8.04 3.42
N SER A 76 -1.85 8.31 2.37
CA SER A 76 -2.75 9.46 2.30
C SER A 76 -4.23 9.05 2.32
N PRO A 77 -5.12 9.83 2.98
CA PRO A 77 -6.56 9.69 2.81
C PRO A 77 -7.08 10.30 1.50
N ASP A 78 -6.26 11.06 0.78
CA ASP A 78 -6.62 11.63 -0.53
C ASP A 78 -6.67 10.52 -1.60
N PRO A 79 -7.80 10.35 -2.32
CA PRO A 79 -7.92 9.33 -3.36
C PRO A 79 -7.13 9.64 -4.64
N GLU A 80 -6.82 10.90 -4.95
CA GLU A 80 -6.24 11.27 -6.25
C GLU A 80 -4.87 10.61 -6.52
N PRO A 81 -3.89 10.61 -5.58
CA PRO A 81 -2.64 9.88 -5.77
C PRO A 81 -2.84 8.38 -5.96
N LEU A 82 -3.77 7.78 -5.20
CA LEU A 82 -4.05 6.35 -5.30
C LEU A 82 -4.69 6.01 -6.65
N ARG A 83 -5.63 6.82 -7.13
CA ARG A 83 -6.29 6.66 -8.43
C ARG A 83 -5.27 6.65 -9.57
N GLY A 84 -4.43 7.68 -9.66
CA GLY A 84 -3.38 7.75 -10.68
C GLY A 84 -2.38 6.58 -10.59
N PHE A 85 -2.13 6.08 -9.39
CA PHE A 85 -1.27 4.92 -9.18
C PHE A 85 -1.90 3.61 -9.67
N LEU A 86 -3.18 3.38 -9.42
CA LEU A 86 -3.90 2.21 -9.91
C LEU A 86 -3.96 2.20 -11.44
N ASP A 87 -4.19 3.36 -12.06
CA ASP A 87 -4.13 3.52 -13.52
C ASP A 87 -2.73 3.21 -14.06
N PHE A 88 -1.68 3.69 -13.37
CA PHE A 88 -0.30 3.36 -13.72
C PHE A 88 -0.04 1.84 -13.65
N LEU A 89 -0.46 1.18 -12.57
CA LEU A 89 -0.28 -0.27 -12.43
C LEU A 89 -1.07 -1.06 -13.47
N GLY A 90 -2.30 -0.65 -13.78
CA GLY A 90 -3.13 -1.26 -14.82
C GLY A 90 -2.48 -1.17 -16.21
N ASN A 91 -2.00 0.02 -16.57
CA ASN A 91 -1.43 0.28 -17.90
C ASN A 91 -0.02 -0.29 -18.09
N TYR A 92 0.85 -0.13 -17.09
CA TYR A 92 2.27 -0.43 -17.23
C TYR A 92 2.68 -1.76 -16.57
N GLN A 93 2.03 -2.16 -15.48
CA GLN A 93 2.28 -3.45 -14.80
C GLN A 93 1.25 -4.52 -15.18
N ARG A 94 0.23 -4.17 -15.99
CA ARG A 94 -0.85 -5.07 -16.44
C ARG A 94 -1.62 -5.73 -15.29
N CYS A 95 -1.70 -5.06 -14.14
CA CYS A 95 -2.52 -5.51 -13.03
C CYS A 95 -4.01 -5.38 -13.36
N THR A 96 -4.80 -6.40 -13.04
CA THR A 96 -6.26 -6.42 -13.28
C THR A 96 -7.06 -6.49 -11.98
N SER A 97 -6.39 -6.59 -10.83
CA SER A 97 -7.04 -6.52 -9.53
C SER A 97 -6.06 -6.06 -8.46
N PHE A 98 -6.60 -5.46 -7.40
CA PHE A 98 -5.81 -4.86 -6.34
C PHE A 98 -6.37 -5.27 -4.98
N VAL A 99 -5.46 -5.52 -4.04
CA VAL A 99 -5.77 -5.85 -2.65
C VAL A 99 -5.09 -4.82 -1.75
N ALA A 100 -5.81 -4.25 -0.80
CA ALA A 100 -5.23 -3.44 0.25
C ALA A 100 -5.48 -4.09 1.61
N LEU A 101 -4.43 -4.16 2.42
CA LEU A 101 -4.46 -4.71 3.77
C LEU A 101 -4.21 -3.53 4.72
N VAL A 102 -5.27 -3.06 5.39
CA VAL A 102 -5.20 -1.86 6.21
C VAL A 102 -5.88 -2.06 7.57
N PRO A 103 -5.34 -1.48 8.66
CA PRO A 103 -6.08 -1.37 9.92
C PRO A 103 -7.39 -0.61 9.71
N ALA A 104 -8.44 -0.98 10.44
CA ALA A 104 -9.80 -0.46 10.25
C ALA A 104 -9.89 1.09 10.35
N ASP A 105 -9.06 1.71 11.20
CA ASP A 105 -9.07 3.16 11.44
C ASP A 105 -7.86 3.88 10.81
N SER A 106 -7.23 3.26 9.82
CA SER A 106 -6.06 3.87 9.18
C SER A 106 -6.48 4.95 8.16
N PRO A 107 -5.72 6.05 8.02
CA PRO A 107 -6.00 7.12 7.06
C PRO A 107 -6.34 6.69 5.62
N PRO A 108 -5.68 5.69 4.99
CA PRO A 108 -5.95 5.33 3.60
C PRO A 108 -7.31 4.65 3.36
N VAL A 109 -8.08 4.31 4.39
CA VAL A 109 -9.41 3.69 4.24
C VAL A 109 -10.35 4.55 3.40
N LEU A 110 -10.31 5.88 3.57
CA LEU A 110 -11.13 6.82 2.78
C LEU A 110 -10.75 6.79 1.30
N ALA A 111 -9.45 6.92 1.00
CA ALA A 111 -8.94 6.83 -0.36
C ALA A 111 -9.32 5.50 -1.05
N LEU A 112 -9.26 4.38 -0.31
CA LEU A 112 -9.64 3.07 -0.83
C LEU A 112 -11.13 3.03 -1.23
N HIS A 113 -12.02 3.51 -0.37
CA HIS A 113 -13.45 3.57 -0.67
C HIS A 113 -13.75 4.42 -1.91
N ASP A 114 -13.15 5.60 -2.01
CA ASP A 114 -13.32 6.51 -3.15
C ASP A 114 -12.69 5.99 -4.45
N CYS A 115 -11.73 5.06 -4.35
CA CYS A 115 -11.16 4.34 -5.49
C CYS A 115 -11.98 3.10 -5.89
N GLY A 116 -13.11 2.82 -5.23
CA GLY A 116 -14.00 1.70 -5.54
C GLY A 116 -13.65 0.40 -4.82
N PHE A 117 -12.72 0.41 -3.86
CA PHE A 117 -12.44 -0.78 -3.08
C PHE A 117 -13.62 -1.13 -2.17
N THR A 118 -13.88 -2.43 -2.09
CA THR A 118 -14.88 -3.00 -1.19
C THR A 118 -14.17 -3.81 -0.12
N ARG A 119 -14.64 -3.71 1.13
CA ARG A 119 -14.14 -4.56 2.22
C ARG A 119 -14.70 -5.98 2.01
N VAL A 120 -13.81 -6.94 1.80
CA VAL A 120 -14.15 -8.35 1.54
C VAL A 120 -13.96 -9.25 2.75
N GLY A 121 -13.24 -8.77 3.77
CA GLY A 121 -13.03 -9.57 4.98
C GLY A 121 -12.13 -8.91 6.02
N THR A 122 -11.73 -9.72 6.99
CA THR A 122 -10.80 -9.33 8.06
C THR A 122 -9.91 -10.51 8.38
N LEU A 123 -8.61 -10.28 8.36
CA LEU A 123 -7.61 -11.24 8.82
C LEU A 123 -7.38 -10.97 10.30
N ARG A 124 -7.76 -11.94 11.13
CA ARG A 124 -7.61 -11.82 12.59
C ARG A 124 -6.16 -11.99 13.00
N GLU A 125 -5.72 -11.19 13.97
CA GLU A 125 -4.39 -11.28 14.57
C GLU A 125 -3.24 -11.32 13.54
N HIS A 126 -3.46 -10.69 12.38
CA HIS A 126 -2.60 -10.86 11.23
C HIS A 126 -1.32 -10.01 11.31
N ARG A 127 -1.39 -8.90 12.04
CA ARG A 127 -0.28 -7.95 12.18
C ARG A 127 0.12 -7.81 13.64
N TYR A 128 1.40 -7.98 13.95
CA TYR A 128 1.92 -7.64 15.27
C TYR A 128 2.37 -6.17 15.31
N GLN A 129 1.85 -5.41 16.26
CA GLN A 129 2.23 -4.01 16.47
C GLN A 129 2.16 -3.64 17.96
N SER A 130 3.17 -2.91 18.44
CA SER A 130 3.19 -2.34 19.79
C SER A 130 2.88 -3.36 20.91
N GLY A 131 3.33 -4.61 20.76
CA GLY A 131 3.13 -5.64 21.77
C GLY A 131 1.87 -6.48 21.61
N ALA A 132 1.02 -6.20 20.61
CA ALA A 132 -0.25 -6.89 20.41
C ALA A 132 -0.45 -7.30 18.95
N TYR A 133 -1.14 -8.42 18.75
CA TYR A 133 -1.67 -8.77 17.44
C TYR A 133 -2.93 -7.95 17.16
N GLN A 134 -3.03 -7.48 15.92
CA GLN A 134 -4.12 -6.64 15.43
C GLN A 134 -4.74 -7.25 14.19
N ASP A 135 -6.05 -7.03 14.09
CA ASP A 135 -6.82 -7.39 12.92
C ASP A 135 -6.54 -6.44 11.76
N VAL A 136 -6.60 -6.97 10.55
CA VAL A 136 -6.40 -6.20 9.32
C VAL A 136 -7.60 -6.40 8.41
N SER A 137 -8.18 -5.30 7.95
CA SER A 137 -9.27 -5.33 6.97
C SER A 137 -8.70 -5.57 5.57
N VAL A 138 -9.35 -6.46 4.83
CA VAL A 138 -9.01 -6.77 3.44
C VAL A 138 -9.95 -6.01 2.53
N TYR A 139 -9.36 -5.20 1.65
CA TYR A 139 -10.06 -4.43 0.64
C TYR A 139 -9.68 -4.96 -0.74
N PHE A 140 -10.66 -5.05 -1.63
CA PHE A 140 -10.46 -5.56 -2.99
C PHE A 140 -11.20 -4.71 -4.02
N VAL A 141 -10.58 -4.56 -5.20
CA VAL A 141 -11.20 -3.99 -6.39
C VAL A 141 -10.65 -4.68 -7.65
N ARG A 142 -11.48 -4.80 -8.69
CA ARG A 142 -11.02 -5.16 -10.04
C ARG A 142 -10.56 -3.91 -10.77
N GLY A 143 -9.57 -4.02 -11.64
CA GLY A 143 -9.05 -2.89 -12.41
C GLY A 143 -10.07 -2.28 -13.38
N GLU A 144 -11.12 -3.01 -13.77
CA GLU A 144 -12.24 -2.47 -14.56
C GLU A 144 -13.26 -1.68 -13.71
N ASP A 145 -13.23 -1.89 -12.39
CA ASP A 145 -14.15 -1.28 -11.43
C ASP A 145 -13.50 -0.15 -10.63
N THR A 146 -12.19 0.08 -10.80
CA THR A 146 -11.51 1.22 -10.19
C THR A 146 -12.07 2.51 -10.75
N CYS A 147 -12.59 3.36 -9.86
CA CYS A 147 -13.00 4.74 -10.17
C CYS A 147 -13.96 4.87 -11.37
N ARG A 148 -15.09 4.16 -11.36
CA ARG A 148 -16.22 4.49 -12.26
C ARG A 148 -16.68 5.92 -11.96
N SER A 149 -16.38 6.83 -12.88
CA SER A 149 -16.99 8.16 -12.94
C SER A 149 -18.49 8.06 -13.20
#